data_AF-A0A7S2VMV8-F1
#
_entry.id   AF-A0A7S2VMV8-F1
#
_cell.length_a   1.000
_cell.length_b   1.000
_cell.length_c   1.000
_cell.angle_alpha   90.00
_cell.angle_beta   90.00
_cell.angle_gamma   90.00
#
_symmetry.space_group_name_H-M   'P 1'
#
loop_
_entity.id
_entity.type
_entity.pdbx_description
1 polymer ?
#
loop_
_entity_poly.entity_id
_entity_poly.type
_entity_poly.pdbx_seq_one_letter_code
_entity_poly.pdbx_strand_id
1 'polypeptide(L)'
;HVCGGPDAAKAKPPAAARSLRAEELARAENRTAAGPGAERRELQAPPNCDHQVQGTVDCVACPENMYCCLLEEDEPCIMQSIIKERDGCTVACQKRYQTLPYRCYEDFRMHQRFAQMMKNCDPTNIFEWRPPTTLAPVAQ
;
A
#
# COMPACT_ATOMS: atom_id res chain seq x y z
N HIS A 1 34.27 -49.64 44.80
CA HIS A 1 34.18 -48.58 43.78
C HIS A 1 32.71 -48.18 43.63
N VAL A 2 32.38 -46.97 44.14
CA VAL A 2 31.44 -45.93 43.64
C VAL A 2 30.61 -46.29 42.41
N CYS A 3 29.34 -45.92 42.20
CA CYS A 3 28.24 -45.24 42.94
C CYS A 3 26.99 -45.30 42.01
N GLY A 4 25.77 -45.17 42.56
CA GLY A 4 24.61 -44.74 41.76
C GLY A 4 23.28 -45.35 42.21
N GLY A 5 22.61 -44.70 43.18
CA GLY A 5 21.23 -45.02 43.58
C GLY A 5 20.17 -44.34 42.69
N PRO A 6 18.95 -44.87 42.70
CA PRO A 6 17.75 -44.09 43.07
C PRO A 6 16.87 -44.94 44.03
N ASP A 7 15.93 -44.45 44.82
CA ASP A 7 14.84 -43.53 44.50
C ASP A 7 14.22 -43.07 45.83
N ALA A 8 14.17 -41.76 46.05
CA ALA A 8 13.59 -41.17 47.27
C ALA A 8 12.07 -41.07 47.12
N ALA A 9 11.37 -41.97 47.80
CA ALA A 9 9.94 -41.91 47.96
C ALA A 9 9.50 -40.67 48.78
N LYS A 10 8.51 -39.97 48.22
CA LYS A 10 7.31 -39.47 48.91
C LYS A 10 7.46 -38.22 49.80
N ALA A 11 7.17 -37.06 49.21
CA ALA A 11 6.60 -35.93 49.94
C ALA A 11 5.52 -35.24 49.07
N LYS A 12 4.28 -35.25 49.55
CA LYS A 12 3.10 -34.60 48.94
C LYS A 12 2.99 -33.18 49.53
N PRO A 13 3.05 -32.10 48.73
CA PRO A 13 2.77 -30.77 49.25
C PRO A 13 1.25 -30.48 49.31
N PRO A 14 0.79 -29.68 50.28
CA PRO A 14 -0.62 -29.39 50.51
C PRO A 14 -1.21 -28.40 49.49
N ALA A 15 -2.52 -28.55 49.26
CA ALA A 15 -3.33 -27.88 48.24
C ALA A 15 -3.72 -26.42 48.55
N ALA A 16 -2.85 -25.62 49.17
CA ALA A 16 -3.23 -24.31 49.73
C ALA A 16 -2.37 -23.12 49.26
N ALA A 17 -1.89 -23.12 48.01
CA ALA A 17 -1.05 -22.01 47.51
C ALA A 17 -1.32 -21.60 46.04
N ARG A 18 -2.54 -21.81 45.52
CA ARG A 18 -2.89 -21.49 44.11
C ARG A 18 -3.96 -20.41 43.93
N SER A 19 -4.38 -19.68 44.97
CA SER A 19 -5.45 -18.68 44.84
C SER A 19 -5.02 -17.21 44.92
N LEU A 20 -3.82 -16.87 45.38
CA LEU A 20 -3.46 -15.46 45.62
C LEU A 20 -2.68 -14.78 44.47
N ARG A 21 -2.22 -15.53 43.46
CA ARG A 21 -1.42 -14.98 42.35
C ARG A 21 -2.23 -14.67 41.09
N ALA A 22 -3.51 -15.04 41.05
CA ALA A 22 -4.39 -14.78 39.90
C ALA A 22 -5.09 -13.41 39.98
N GLU A 23 -5.27 -12.83 41.17
CA GLU A 23 -5.99 -11.55 41.33
C GLU A 23 -5.11 -10.30 41.19
N GLU A 24 -3.79 -10.40 41.36
CA GLU A 24 -2.90 -9.23 41.28
C GLU A 24 -2.61 -8.77 39.83
N LEU A 25 -2.67 -9.69 38.86
CA LEU A 25 -2.46 -9.38 37.44
C LEU A 25 -3.65 -8.61 36.80
N ALA A 26 -4.85 -8.67 37.37
CA ALA A 26 -6.03 -7.99 36.83
C ALA A 26 -6.14 -6.51 37.26
N ARG A 27 -5.35 -6.05 38.24
CA ARG A 27 -5.44 -4.68 38.78
C ARG A 27 -4.41 -3.70 38.20
N ALA A 28 -3.51 -4.19 37.33
CA ALA A 28 -2.46 -3.39 36.70
C ALA A 28 -2.90 -2.71 35.38
N GLU A 29 -4.03 -3.09 34.79
CA GLU A 29 -4.40 -2.62 33.44
C GLU A 29 -5.22 -1.32 33.39
N ASN A 30 -5.51 -0.65 34.52
CA ASN A 30 -6.46 0.47 34.53
C ASN A 30 -5.96 1.78 35.17
N ARG A 31 -4.65 2.07 35.13
CA ARG A 31 -4.11 3.36 35.63
C ARG A 31 -2.93 3.91 34.81
N THR A 32 -3.14 4.10 33.50
CA THR A 32 -2.36 5.09 32.74
C THR A 32 -3.23 5.74 31.66
N ALA A 33 -4.20 6.55 32.08
CA ALA A 33 -4.95 7.43 31.18
C ALA A 33 -5.26 8.75 31.88
N ALA A 34 -4.27 9.65 31.94
CA ALA A 34 -4.48 11.10 32.13
C ALA A 34 -3.13 11.83 31.97
N GLY A 35 -2.73 12.10 30.73
CA GLY A 35 -1.84 13.22 30.42
C GLY A 35 -2.68 14.34 29.80
N PRO A 36 -2.61 15.60 30.28
CA PRO A 36 -3.24 16.73 29.63
C PRO A 36 -2.29 17.31 28.59
N GLY A 37 -2.65 17.25 27.32
CA GLY A 37 -1.88 17.90 26.26
C GLY A 37 -2.30 17.41 24.88
N ALA A 38 -2.98 18.30 24.15
CA ALA A 38 -3.22 18.35 22.71
C ALA A 38 -2.67 17.16 21.89
N GLU A 39 -3.48 16.40 21.19
CA GLU A 39 -4.22 16.89 20.04
C GLU A 39 -5.34 15.90 19.75
N ARG A 40 -6.58 16.38 19.55
CA ARG A 40 -7.57 15.59 18.83
C ARG A 40 -6.93 15.29 17.47
N ARG A 41 -6.42 14.07 17.27
CA ARG A 41 -6.39 13.48 15.93
C ARG A 41 -7.84 13.23 15.57
N GLU A 42 -8.46 14.33 15.16
CA GLU A 42 -9.61 14.33 14.28
C GLU A 42 -9.33 13.22 13.27
N LEU A 43 -10.19 12.21 13.23
CA LEU A 43 -10.27 11.35 12.05
C LEU A 43 -10.65 12.32 10.93
N GLN A 44 -9.66 12.94 10.30
CA GLN A 44 -9.84 13.68 9.07
C GLN A 44 -10.52 12.68 8.14
N ALA A 45 -11.72 13.03 7.67
CA ALA A 45 -12.40 12.26 6.65
C ALA A 45 -11.37 11.93 5.54
N PRO A 46 -11.40 10.71 4.97
CA PRO A 46 -10.44 10.36 3.93
C PRO A 46 -10.42 11.49 2.90
N PRO A 47 -9.25 12.03 2.56
CA PRO A 47 -9.16 13.13 1.61
C PRO A 47 -9.88 12.70 0.34
N ASN A 48 -10.76 13.57 -0.16
CA ASN A 48 -11.46 13.30 -1.41
C ASN A 48 -10.45 13.41 -2.56
N CYS A 49 -9.86 12.28 -2.93
CA CYS A 49 -8.79 12.19 -3.92
C CYS A 49 -9.27 12.32 -5.38
N ASP A 50 -10.57 12.52 -5.59
CA ASP A 50 -11.23 12.47 -6.90
C ASP A 50 -11.13 13.79 -7.68
N HIS A 51 -10.93 14.92 -6.98
CA HIS A 51 -11.03 16.26 -7.57
C HIS A 51 -9.70 17.02 -7.70
N GLN A 52 -8.55 16.40 -7.44
CA GLN A 52 -7.27 17.12 -7.49
C GLN A 52 -6.69 17.17 -8.91
N VAL A 53 -6.33 18.38 -9.35
CA VAL A 53 -5.75 18.69 -10.66
C VAL A 53 -4.22 18.59 -10.58
N GLN A 54 -3.59 18.23 -11.71
CA GLN A 54 -2.14 18.12 -11.88
C GLN A 54 -1.38 19.28 -11.20
N GLY A 55 -0.46 18.96 -10.28
CA GLY A 55 0.37 19.94 -9.56
C GLY A 55 -0.18 20.42 -8.21
N THR A 56 -1.38 20.01 -7.82
CA THR A 56 -1.99 20.34 -6.51
C THR A 56 -2.27 19.11 -5.65
N VAL A 57 -1.80 17.94 -6.10
CA VAL A 57 -2.13 16.65 -5.50
C VAL A 57 -1.17 16.35 -4.35
N ASP A 58 -1.71 16.12 -3.16
CA ASP A 58 -0.91 15.67 -2.03
C ASP A 58 -0.81 14.14 -2.07
N CYS A 59 0.31 13.63 -2.56
CA CYS A 59 0.52 12.19 -2.75
C CYS A 59 0.75 11.42 -1.44
N VAL A 60 0.87 12.12 -0.30
CA VAL A 60 0.93 11.50 1.03
C VAL A 60 -0.49 11.22 1.53
N ALA A 61 -1.39 12.19 1.35
CA ALA A 61 -2.80 12.08 1.68
C ALA A 61 -3.57 11.20 0.67
N CYS A 62 -3.20 11.28 -0.61
CA CYS A 62 -3.86 10.60 -1.73
C CYS A 62 -2.88 9.82 -2.62
N PRO A 63 -2.24 8.74 -2.11
CA PRO A 63 -1.25 7.96 -2.85
C PRO A 63 -1.82 7.23 -4.08
N GLU A 64 -3.15 7.17 -4.20
CA GLU A 64 -3.87 6.52 -5.29
C GLU A 64 -4.28 7.47 -6.42
N ASN A 65 -3.98 8.77 -6.32
CA ASN A 65 -4.31 9.73 -7.36
C ASN A 65 -3.36 9.54 -8.57
N MET A 66 -3.90 9.59 -9.79
CA MET A 66 -3.13 9.35 -11.02
C MET A 66 -1.92 10.28 -11.21
N TYR A 67 -1.95 11.48 -10.63
CA TYR A 67 -0.85 12.43 -10.72
C TYR A 67 0.33 12.09 -9.82
N CYS A 68 0.16 11.16 -8.87
CA CYS A 68 1.24 10.63 -8.04
C CYS A 68 2.12 9.61 -8.77
N CYS A 69 1.68 9.13 -9.94
CA CYS A 69 2.56 8.42 -10.84
C CYS A 69 3.23 9.41 -11.80
N LEU A 70 4.52 9.64 -11.57
CA LEU A 70 5.32 10.55 -12.39
C LEU A 70 5.70 9.89 -13.71
N LEU A 71 5.63 10.69 -14.77
CA LEU A 71 6.13 10.33 -16.09
C LEU A 71 7.54 10.91 -16.27
N GLU A 72 8.36 10.26 -17.09
CA GLU A 72 9.70 10.76 -17.42
C GLU A 72 9.61 12.14 -18.08
N GLU A 73 10.58 12.99 -17.78
CA GLU A 73 10.62 14.36 -18.32
C GLU A 73 10.89 14.36 -19.82
N ASP A 74 11.84 13.52 -20.27
CA ASP A 74 12.19 13.37 -21.68
C ASP A 74 11.17 12.53 -22.46
N GLU A 75 10.52 11.57 -21.79
CA GLU A 75 9.56 10.64 -22.39
C GLU A 75 8.21 10.68 -21.63
N PRO A 76 7.31 11.63 -21.94
CA PRO A 76 6.09 11.91 -21.15
C PRO A 76 5.01 10.83 -21.28
N CYS A 77 5.36 9.64 -21.76
CA CYS A 77 4.53 8.44 -21.88
C CYS A 77 5.07 7.26 -21.07
N ILE A 78 6.27 7.39 -20.50
CA ILE A 78 6.96 6.36 -19.73
C ILE A 78 6.87 6.72 -18.25
N MET A 79 6.48 5.77 -17.41
CA MET A 79 6.45 5.97 -15.96
C MET A 79 7.84 5.86 -15.35
N GLN A 80 8.19 6.82 -14.48
CA GLN A 80 9.51 6.81 -13.83
C GLN A 80 9.65 5.65 -12.84
N SER A 81 8.55 5.31 -12.16
CA SER A 81 8.54 4.30 -11.09
C SER A 81 8.60 2.86 -11.60
N ILE A 82 8.51 2.62 -12.91
CA ILE A 82 8.48 1.27 -13.49
C ILE A 82 9.70 1.08 -14.39
N ILE A 83 10.74 0.46 -13.83
CA ILE A 83 11.99 0.18 -14.54
C ILE A 83 12.17 -1.35 -14.69
N LYS A 84 11.75 -2.11 -13.67
CA LYS A 84 11.90 -3.56 -13.53
C LYS A 84 10.56 -4.22 -13.27
N GLU A 85 10.49 -5.52 -13.50
CA GLU A 85 9.26 -6.32 -13.29
C GLU A 85 8.82 -6.29 -11.83
N ARG A 86 9.78 -6.29 -10.90
CA ARG A 86 9.51 -6.26 -9.46
C ARG A 86 9.00 -4.93 -8.91
N ASP A 87 9.09 -3.85 -9.69
CA ASP A 87 8.65 -2.52 -9.23
C ASP A 87 7.12 -2.48 -9.09
N GLY A 88 6.42 -3.39 -9.78
CA GLY A 88 4.97 -3.51 -9.73
C GLY A 88 4.27 -2.30 -10.37
N CYS A 89 2.96 -2.22 -10.21
CA CYS A 89 2.18 -1.04 -10.58
C CYS A 89 1.31 -0.64 -9.39
N THR A 90 1.49 0.58 -8.92
CA THR A 90 0.64 1.15 -7.86
C THR A 90 -0.73 1.55 -8.44
N VAL A 91 -1.73 1.72 -7.58
CA VAL A 91 -3.07 2.18 -8.02
C VAL A 91 -3.00 3.51 -8.76
N ALA A 92 -2.15 4.45 -8.31
CA ALA A 92 -1.91 5.71 -9.01
C ALA A 92 -1.37 5.48 -10.43
N CYS A 93 -0.37 4.61 -10.59
CA CYS A 93 0.19 4.31 -11.91
C CYS A 93 -0.80 3.56 -12.79
N GLN A 94 -1.62 2.67 -12.23
CA GLN A 94 -2.66 1.98 -12.99
C GLN A 94 -3.69 2.98 -13.53
N LYS A 95 -4.18 3.91 -12.69
CA LYS A 95 -5.07 4.99 -13.14
C LYS A 95 -4.39 5.86 -14.19
N ARG A 96 -3.12 6.23 -13.98
CA ARG A 96 -2.36 7.05 -14.93
C ARG A 96 -2.21 6.35 -16.28
N TYR A 97 -1.88 5.06 -16.28
CA TYR A 97 -1.73 4.22 -17.48
C TYR A 97 -2.99 4.26 -18.34
N GLN A 98 -4.16 4.09 -17.72
CA GLN A 98 -5.45 4.10 -18.42
C GLN A 98 -5.84 5.48 -18.97
N THR A 99 -5.27 6.55 -18.44
CA THR A 99 -5.50 7.93 -18.91
C THR A 99 -4.49 8.41 -19.95
N LEU A 100 -3.45 7.62 -20.25
CA LEU A 100 -2.48 8.00 -21.27
C LEU A 100 -3.15 8.05 -22.66
N PRO A 101 -2.78 9.03 -23.51
CA PRO A 101 -3.33 9.13 -24.85
C PRO A 101 -2.84 7.96 -25.73
N TYR A 102 -3.65 7.57 -26.72
CA TYR A 102 -3.31 6.49 -27.66
C TYR A 102 -1.93 6.65 -28.33
N ARG A 103 -1.51 7.89 -28.62
CA ARG A 103 -0.17 8.17 -29.17
C ARG A 103 0.97 7.58 -28.33
N CYS A 104 0.82 7.55 -27.00
CA CYS A 104 1.82 6.94 -26.12
C CYS A 104 2.00 5.45 -26.41
N TYR A 105 0.90 4.75 -26.69
CA TYR A 105 0.98 3.35 -27.10
C TYR A 105 1.54 3.21 -28.51
N GLU A 106 1.09 4.01 -29.47
CA GLU A 106 1.58 3.95 -30.85
C GLU A 106 3.10 4.16 -30.93
N ASP A 107 3.61 5.20 -30.29
CA ASP A 107 5.01 5.61 -30.34
C ASP A 107 5.92 4.70 -29.49
N PHE A 108 5.45 4.28 -28.31
CA PHE A 108 6.30 3.62 -27.32
C PHE A 108 6.02 2.13 -27.11
N ARG A 109 5.02 1.50 -27.74
CA ARG A 109 4.74 0.05 -27.53
C ARG A 109 5.93 -0.89 -27.78
N MET A 110 6.89 -0.48 -28.62
CA MET A 110 8.11 -1.23 -28.91
C MET A 110 9.26 -0.90 -27.95
N HIS A 111 9.11 0.12 -27.11
CA HIS A 111 10.10 0.54 -26.13
C HIS A 111 10.10 -0.42 -24.94
N GLN A 112 11.29 -0.86 -24.51
CA GLN A 112 11.41 -1.87 -23.46
C GLN A 112 10.76 -1.42 -22.14
N ARG A 113 10.95 -0.16 -21.74
CA ARG A 113 10.34 0.38 -20.51
C ARG A 113 8.82 0.42 -20.61
N PHE A 114 8.28 0.79 -21.77
CA PHE A 114 6.84 0.80 -21.99
C PHE A 114 6.26 -0.62 -21.98
N ALA A 115 6.95 -1.59 -22.57
CA ALA A 115 6.56 -2.99 -22.51
C ALA A 115 6.50 -3.51 -21.06
N GLN A 116 7.45 -3.13 -20.21
CA GLN A 116 7.40 -3.47 -18.78
C GLN A 116 6.29 -2.73 -18.06
N MET A 117 6.02 -1.46 -18.40
CA MET A 117 4.87 -0.72 -17.89
C MET A 117 3.54 -1.42 -18.22
N MET A 118 3.35 -1.87 -19.45
CA MET A 118 2.16 -2.62 -19.85
C MET A 118 2.01 -3.92 -19.04
N LYS A 119 3.09 -4.70 -18.90
CA LYS A 119 3.05 -5.96 -18.11
C LYS A 119 2.78 -5.73 -16.63
N ASN A 120 3.32 -4.66 -16.05
CA ASN A 120 3.16 -4.38 -14.62
C ASN A 120 1.78 -3.78 -14.31
N CYS A 121 1.28 -2.87 -15.15
CA CYS A 121 0.02 -2.16 -14.90
C CYS A 121 -1.21 -2.85 -15.48
N ASP A 122 -1.02 -3.71 -16.48
CA ASP A 122 -2.08 -4.53 -17.06
C ASP A 122 -1.58 -5.95 -17.40
N PRO A 123 -1.25 -6.77 -16.39
CA PRO A 123 -0.77 -8.14 -16.60
C PRO A 123 -1.83 -9.03 -17.30
N THR A 124 -3.09 -8.67 -17.15
CA THR A 124 -4.25 -9.38 -17.72
C THR A 124 -4.62 -8.92 -19.13
N ASN A 125 -3.99 -7.86 -19.64
CA ASN A 125 -4.32 -7.24 -20.93
C ASN A 125 -5.81 -6.90 -21.08
N ILE A 126 -6.41 -6.30 -20.05
CA ILE A 126 -7.82 -5.88 -20.02
C ILE A 126 -8.01 -4.49 -20.64
N PHE A 127 -7.01 -3.61 -20.52
CA PHE A 127 -7.07 -2.26 -21.05
C PHE A 127 -6.78 -2.27 -22.56
N GLU A 128 -7.76 -1.82 -23.34
CA GLU A 128 -7.65 -1.75 -24.78
C GLU A 128 -7.27 -0.35 -25.24
N TRP A 129 -6.09 -0.23 -25.88
CA TRP A 129 -5.65 1.00 -26.50
C TRP A 129 -6.45 1.29 -27.77
N ARG A 130 -7.35 2.28 -27.71
CA ARG A 130 -8.18 2.67 -28.85
C ARG A 130 -7.68 3.95 -29.52
N PRO A 131 -7.55 3.96 -30.86
CA PRO A 131 -7.25 5.20 -31.57
C PRO A 131 -8.41 6.21 -31.37
N PRO A 132 -8.12 7.51 -31.34
CA PRO A 132 -9.16 8.52 -31.31
C PRO A 132 -10.07 8.30 -32.53
N THR A 133 -11.35 8.06 -32.28
CA THR A 133 -12.33 7.93 -33.36
C THR A 133 -12.54 9.34 -33.91
N THR A 134 -11.75 9.71 -34.92
CA THR A 134 -11.94 10.94 -35.68
C THR A 134 -13.30 10.85 -36.37
N LEU A 135 -14.36 11.28 -35.68
CA LEU A 135 -15.54 11.78 -36.37
C LEU A 135 -15.05 13.04 -37.09
N ALA A 136 -14.93 12.94 -38.41
CA ALA A 136 -14.58 14.06 -39.27
C ALA A 136 -15.37 15.31 -38.84
N PRO A 137 -14.75 16.50 -38.79
CA PRO A 137 -15.48 17.71 -38.50
C PRO A 137 -16.61 17.82 -39.53
N VAL A 138 -17.86 17.82 -39.06
CA VAL A 138 -18.97 18.29 -39.89
C VAL A 138 -18.66 19.76 -40.14
N ALA A 139 -18.18 20.06 -41.35
CA ALA A 139 -18.00 21.42 -41.82
C ALA A 139 -19.31 22.19 -41.61
N GLN A 140 -19.24 23.27 -40.85
CA GLN A 140 -20.28 24.30 -40.80
C GLN A 140 -19.85 25.45 -41.71
#